data_AF-A0A086W8U7-F1
#
_entry.id   AF-A0A086W8U7-F1
#
_cell.length_a   1.000
_cell.length_b   1.000
_cell.length_c   1.000
_cell.angle_alpha   90.00
_cell.angle_beta   90.00
_cell.angle_gamma   90.00
#
_symmetry.space_group_name_H-M   'P 1'
#
loop_
_entity.id
_entity.type
_entity.pdbx_description
1 polymer ?
#
loop_
_entity_poly.entity_id
_entity_poly.type
_entity_poly.pdbx_seq_one_letter_code
_entity_poly.pdbx_strand_id
1 'polypeptide(L)'
;MNEASAEHGLADKLIGPVSSIIDRKRGELMPMLAGGAGQAAQHALRDDECVRKVATFCYPLLPGLVRLAVKEPVFVSFVLNNREKVLGRLASPTGGGA
;
A
#
# COMPACT_ATOMS: atom_id res chain seq x y z
N MET A 1 22.64 7.86 17.30
CA MET A 1 21.24 7.37 17.27
C MET A 1 20.37 8.43 16.60
N ASN A 2 20.17 8.45 15.27
CA ASN A 2 19.08 9.29 14.70
C ASN A 2 18.63 9.02 13.23
N GLU A 3 19.23 8.08 12.48
CA GLU A 3 18.83 7.88 11.08
C GLU A 3 17.48 7.15 10.93
N ALA A 4 17.12 6.25 11.86
CA ALA A 4 15.86 5.50 11.79
C ALA A 4 14.58 6.33 12.05
N SER A 5 14.70 7.50 12.71
CA SER A 5 13.55 8.34 13.09
C SER A 5 13.08 9.28 11.99
N ALA A 6 13.99 9.72 11.11
CA ALA A 6 13.65 10.54 9.95
C ALA A 6 12.86 9.74 8.91
N GLU A 7 13.29 8.49 8.69
CA GLU A 7 12.61 7.52 7.81
C GLU A 7 11.17 7.26 8.28
N HIS A 8 10.93 7.16 9.60
CA HIS A 8 9.60 6.99 10.18
C HIS A 8 8.70 8.22 10.03
N GLY A 9 9.24 9.43 10.21
CA GLY A 9 8.47 10.66 10.02
C GLY A 9 8.11 10.92 8.56
N LEU A 10 8.98 10.54 7.63
CA LEU A 10 8.71 10.60 6.19
C LEU A 10 7.72 9.52 5.76
N ALA A 11 7.90 8.30 6.27
CA ALA A 11 6.97 7.19 6.10
C ALA A 11 5.55 7.58 6.50
N ASP A 12 5.35 8.14 7.70
CA ASP A 12 4.02 8.55 8.17
C ASP A 12 3.38 9.63 7.28
N LYS A 13 4.19 10.59 6.81
CA LYS A 13 3.78 11.60 5.83
C LYS A 13 3.50 11.04 4.44
N LEU A 14 4.07 9.89 4.09
CA LEU A 14 3.83 9.17 2.84
C LEU A 14 2.63 8.23 2.93
N ILE A 15 2.34 7.64 4.11
CA ILE A 15 1.18 6.77 4.32
C ILE A 15 -0.11 7.48 3.87
N GLY A 16 -0.33 8.73 4.29
CA GLY A 16 -1.51 9.51 3.91
C GLY A 16 -1.74 9.61 2.39
N PRO A 17 -0.81 10.20 1.62
CA PRO A 17 -0.95 10.31 0.17
C PRO A 17 -0.93 8.95 -0.54
N VAL A 18 -0.11 7.99 -0.10
CA VAL A 18 -0.06 6.64 -0.69
C VAL A 18 -1.38 5.91 -0.49
N SER A 19 -1.95 5.92 0.73
CA SER A 19 -3.27 5.36 1.01
C SER A 19 -4.37 6.03 0.18
N SER A 20 -4.30 7.35 -0.04
CA SER A 20 -5.27 8.07 -0.86
C SER A 20 -5.21 7.66 -2.34
N ILE A 21 -4.01 7.45 -2.89
CA ILE A 21 -3.81 6.96 -4.26
C ILE A 21 -4.35 5.54 -4.39
N ILE A 22 -4.03 4.69 -3.41
CA ILE A 22 -4.46 3.30 -3.38
C ILE A 22 -5.98 3.19 -3.28
N ASP A 23 -6.63 4.03 -2.49
CA ASP A 23 -8.09 4.09 -2.40
C ASP A 23 -8.72 4.53 -3.74
N ARG A 24 -8.18 5.58 -4.37
CA ARG A 24 -8.60 6.02 -5.71
C ARG A 24 -8.40 4.95 -6.78
N LYS A 25 -7.34 4.16 -6.66
CA LYS A 25 -6.99 3.09 -7.58
C LYS A 25 -7.53 1.73 -7.15
N ARG A 26 -8.34 1.64 -6.08
CA ARG A 26 -8.86 0.36 -5.57
C ARG A 26 -9.57 -0.45 -6.64
N GLY A 27 -10.28 0.21 -7.56
CA GLY A 27 -11.00 -0.45 -8.65
C GLY A 27 -10.08 -1.17 -9.65
N GLU A 28 -8.85 -0.69 -9.83
CA GLU A 28 -7.83 -1.35 -10.66
C GLU A 28 -7.02 -2.38 -9.85
N LEU A 29 -6.85 -2.15 -8.54
CA LEU A 29 -6.15 -3.08 -7.65
C LEU A 29 -7.00 -4.31 -7.31
N MET A 30 -8.31 -4.15 -7.10
CA MET A 30 -9.25 -5.23 -6.76
C MET A 30 -9.19 -6.45 -7.68
N PRO A 31 -9.20 -6.31 -9.02
CA PRO A 31 -9.07 -7.46 -9.91
C PRO A 31 -7.68 -8.13 -9.82
N MET A 32 -6.64 -7.41 -9.39
CA MET A 32 -5.30 -7.99 -9.15
C MET A 32 -5.21 -8.79 -7.85
N LEU A 33 -6.01 -8.48 -6.82
CA LEU A 33 -6.06 -9.24 -5.55
C LEU A 33 -6.95 -10.49 -5.65
N ALA A 34 -6.91 -11.18 -6.80
CA ALA A 34 -7.69 -12.40 -7.07
C ALA A 34 -9.22 -12.24 -6.91
N GLY A 35 -9.75 -11.07 -7.27
CA GLY A 35 -11.15 -10.95 -7.69
C GLY A 35 -12.18 -10.48 -6.67
N GLY A 36 -11.81 -9.91 -5.51
CA GLY A 36 -12.83 -9.36 -4.63
C GLY A 36 -12.36 -8.56 -3.42
N ALA A 37 -13.19 -7.60 -3.02
CA ALA A 37 -13.12 -6.90 -1.74
C ALA A 37 -13.27 -7.90 -0.57
N GLY A 38 -12.71 -7.57 0.61
CA GLY A 38 -12.91 -8.36 1.82
C GLY A 38 -11.90 -9.49 1.96
N GLN A 39 -12.36 -10.74 2.12
CA GLN A 39 -11.51 -11.89 2.49
C GLN A 39 -10.41 -12.19 1.46
N ALA A 40 -10.69 -12.07 0.16
CA ALA A 40 -9.68 -12.27 -0.89
C ALA A 40 -8.57 -11.21 -0.82
N ALA A 41 -8.96 -9.94 -0.64
CA ALA A 41 -8.02 -8.86 -0.41
C ALA A 41 -7.22 -9.08 0.89
N GLN A 42 -7.85 -9.52 1.99
CA GLN A 42 -7.15 -9.84 3.24
C GLN A 42 -6.14 -10.97 3.10
N HIS A 43 -6.47 -12.00 2.33
CA HIS A 43 -5.56 -13.09 2.05
C HIS A 43 -4.37 -12.62 1.20
N ALA A 44 -4.63 -11.79 0.18
CA ALA A 44 -3.60 -11.15 -0.63
C ALA A 44 -2.72 -10.16 0.16
N LEU A 45 -3.19 -9.57 1.28
CA LEU A 45 -2.34 -8.77 2.17
C LEU A 45 -1.40 -9.61 3.01
N ARG A 46 -1.77 -10.86 3.33
CA ARG A 46 -0.91 -11.78 4.06
C ARG A 46 0.14 -12.42 3.17
N ASP A 47 -0.06 -12.36 1.86
CA ASP A 47 0.83 -12.92 0.86
C ASP A 47 1.79 -11.85 0.32
N ASP A 48 3.07 -12.00 0.64
CA ASP A 48 4.13 -11.07 0.25
C ASP A 48 4.28 -10.95 -1.29
N GLU A 49 3.97 -12.00 -2.06
CA GLU A 49 3.99 -11.95 -3.53
C GLU A 49 2.85 -11.09 -4.07
N CYS A 50 1.64 -11.24 -3.54
CA CYS A 50 0.49 -10.42 -3.89
C CYS A 50 0.74 -8.94 -3.53
N VAL A 51 1.22 -8.66 -2.33
CA VAL A 51 1.56 -7.30 -1.89
C VAL A 51 2.65 -6.69 -2.79
N ARG A 52 3.67 -7.46 -3.16
CA ARG A 52 4.72 -7.01 -4.08
C ARG A 52 4.15 -6.66 -5.45
N LYS A 53 3.30 -7.50 -6.03
CA LYS A 53 2.65 -7.24 -7.34
C LYS A 53 1.83 -5.95 -7.31
N VAL A 54 1.05 -5.76 -6.25
CA VAL A 54 0.25 -4.54 -6.03
C VAL A 54 1.14 -3.32 -5.89
N ALA A 55 2.21 -3.40 -5.09
CA ALA A 55 3.15 -2.30 -4.90
C ALA A 55 3.86 -1.91 -6.20
N THR A 56 4.34 -2.89 -6.98
CA THR A 56 4.96 -2.65 -8.29
C THR A 56 3.98 -2.04 -9.30
N PHE A 57 2.71 -2.45 -9.25
CA PHE A 57 1.65 -1.83 -10.08
C PHE A 57 1.31 -0.41 -9.62
N CYS A 58 1.32 -0.14 -8.31
CA CYS A 58 1.10 1.20 -7.76
C CYS A 58 2.26 2.16 -8.02
N TYR A 59 3.50 1.68 -8.15
CA TYR A 59 4.68 2.52 -8.35
C TYR A 59 4.58 3.51 -9.54
N PRO A 60 4.16 3.09 -10.74
CA PRO A 60 3.88 4.01 -11.85
C PRO A 60 2.59 4.83 -11.68
N LEU A 61 1.76 4.55 -10.67
CA LEU A 61 0.55 5.34 -10.39
C LEU A 61 0.82 6.45 -9.34
N LEU A 62 1.99 6.43 -8.72
CA LEU A 62 2.39 7.43 -7.75
C LEU A 62 2.66 8.80 -8.42
N PRO A 63 2.30 9.91 -7.76
CA PRO A 63 2.66 11.24 -8.21
C PRO A 63 4.19 11.39 -8.22
N GLY A 64 4.72 12.16 -9.18
CA GLY A 64 6.16 12.27 -9.42
C GLY A 64 6.99 12.59 -8.17
N LEU A 65 6.42 13.31 -7.19
CA LEU A 65 7.06 13.55 -5.89
C LEU A 65 7.42 12.26 -5.14
N VAL A 66 6.54 11.26 -5.11
CA VAL A 66 6.81 10.01 -4.40
C VAL A 66 7.85 9.18 -5.16
N ARG A 67 7.84 9.21 -6.51
CA ARG A 67 8.91 8.58 -7.32
C ARG A 67 10.28 9.24 -7.14
N LEU A 68 10.30 10.53 -6.81
CA LEU A 68 11.54 11.27 -6.51
C LEU A 68 12.02 11.00 -5.08
N ALA A 69 11.09 10.83 -4.13
CA ALA A 69 11.40 10.59 -2.72
C ALA A 69 11.71 9.11 -2.42
N VAL A 70 11.15 8.16 -3.16
CA VAL A 70 11.19 6.73 -2.84
C VAL A 70 11.47 5.91 -4.10
N LYS A 71 12.55 5.13 -4.09
CA LYS A 71 12.86 4.17 -5.17
C LYS A 71 11.90 2.99 -5.12
N GLU A 72 11.64 2.34 -6.27
CA GLU A 72 10.77 1.17 -6.39
C GLU A 72 10.98 0.10 -5.31
N PRO A 73 12.20 -0.43 -5.05
CA PRO A 73 12.40 -1.43 -4.01
C PRO A 73 12.09 -0.90 -2.59
N VAL A 74 12.33 0.39 -2.34
CA VAL A 74 12.02 1.02 -1.05
C VAL A 74 10.51 1.17 -0.89
N PHE A 75 9.80 1.54 -1.95
CA PHE A 75 8.34 1.63 -1.95
C PHE A 75 7.71 0.25 -1.72
N VAL A 76 8.18 -0.77 -2.44
CA VAL A 76 7.73 -2.16 -2.26
C VAL A 76 7.97 -2.64 -0.83
N SER A 77 9.17 -2.41 -0.29
CA SER A 77 9.51 -2.77 1.09
C SER A 77 8.67 -1.99 2.11
N PHE A 78 8.39 -0.71 1.84
CA PHE A 78 7.52 0.12 2.66
C PHE A 78 6.07 -0.39 2.67
N VAL A 79 5.52 -0.72 1.50
CA VAL A 79 4.16 -1.29 1.38
C VAL A 79 4.10 -2.66 2.04
N LEU A 80 5.14 -3.49 1.94
CA LEU A 80 5.23 -4.77 2.67
C LEU A 80 5.25 -4.56 4.19
N ASN A 81 6.11 -3.66 4.68
CA ASN A 81 6.26 -3.40 6.11
C ASN A 81 5.03 -2.69 6.72
N ASN A 82 4.28 -1.94 5.90
CA ASN A 82 3.08 -1.20 6.32
C ASN A 82 1.81 -1.73 5.64
N ARG A 83 1.79 -2.97 5.16
CA ARG A 83 0.68 -3.54 4.35
C ARG A 83 -0.67 -3.41 5.03
N GLU A 84 -0.71 -3.61 6.33
CA GLU A 84 -1.94 -3.49 7.11
C GLU A 84 -2.44 -2.04 7.22
N LYS A 85 -1.54 -1.06 7.26
CA LYS A 85 -1.91 0.37 7.30
C LYS A 85 -2.28 0.90 5.92
N VAL A 86 -1.53 0.51 4.91
CA VAL A 86 -1.62 1.05 3.54
C VAL A 86 -2.70 0.33 2.75
N LEU A 87 -2.66 -1.00 2.74
CA LEU A 87 -3.57 -1.86 1.99
C LEU A 87 -4.72 -2.40 2.85
N GLY A 88 -4.62 -2.37 4.18
CA GLY A 88 -5.72 -2.81 5.06
C GLY A 88 -7.03 -2.05 4.83
N ARG A 89 -6.96 -0.81 4.31
CA ARG A 89 -8.14 -0.06 3.85
C ARG A 89 -8.82 -0.66 2.62
N LEU A 90 -8.06 -1.31 1.73
CA LEU A 90 -8.60 -2.04 0.57
C LEU A 90 -9.21 -3.39 0.99
N ALA A 91 -8.57 -4.05 1.96
CA ALA A 91 -8.97 -5.37 2.42
C ALA A 91 -10.09 -5.32 3.45
N SER A 92 -10.22 -4.21 4.17
CA SER A 92 -11.42 -3.93 4.92
C SER A 92 -12.56 -3.78 3.91
N PRO A 93 -13.62 -4.61 3.99
CA PRO A 93 -14.87 -4.23 3.36
C PRO A 93 -15.23 -2.86 3.95
N THR A 94 -15.65 -1.92 3.11
CA THR A 94 -16.28 -0.69 3.59
C THR A 94 -17.42 -1.08 4.53
N GLY A 95 -17.24 -0.86 5.85
CA GLY A 95 -18.25 -0.99 6.91
C GLY A 95 -18.42 -2.39 7.55
N GLY A 96 -18.11 -2.52 8.85
CA GLY A 96 -18.66 -3.62 9.67
C GLY A 96 -17.87 -3.98 10.94
N GLY A 97 -18.28 -3.40 12.10
CA GLY A 97 -18.12 -3.92 13.46
C GLY A 97 -16.76 -3.67 14.15
N ALA A 98 -16.65 -3.01 15.30
CA ALA A 98 -17.60 -2.74 16.38
C ALA A 98 -17.53 -1.29 16.87
#